data_AF-A0A1J5X401-F1
#
_entry.id   AF-A0A1J5X401-F1
#
_cell.length_a   1.000
_cell.length_b   1.000
_cell.length_c   1.000
_cell.angle_alpha   90.00
_cell.angle_beta   90.00
_cell.angle_gamma   90.00
#
_symmetry.space_group_name_H-M   'P 1'
#
loop_
_entity.id
_entity.type
_entity.pdbx_description
1 polymer ?
#
loop_
_entity_poly.entity_id
_entity_poly.type
_entity_poly.pdbx_seq_one_letter_code
_entity_poly.pdbx_strand_id
1 'polypeptide(L)'
;RDSWADYLSRRKGLSSKESQGEASSAGPRGGALPQQNANGLSRVAAKTKGEDETFDVLKEIKEGACSEMALKKIFIRDRYEEGVDSHEFVWKKKSVADEGADVEFKFTKISAKNKSRIKDGEIDLGRIKKLTLYRNAVEVLPMLKIHDDNKMDVLDLTCYSLSELGNLIEKKKKVF
;
A
#
# COMPACT_ATOMS: atom_id res chain seq x y z
N ARG A 1 -5.34 17.21 3.32
CA ARG A 1 -5.13 15.85 2.80
C ARG A 1 -3.90 15.94 1.95
N ASP A 2 -2.85 15.23 2.30
CA ASP A 2 -1.58 15.43 1.63
C ASP A 2 -1.50 14.54 0.39
N SER A 3 -0.95 15.11 -0.68
CA SER A 3 -0.69 14.38 -1.91
C SER A 3 0.38 13.32 -1.66
N TRP A 4 0.26 12.18 -2.34
CA TRP A 4 1.26 11.11 -2.31
C TRP A 4 2.66 11.60 -2.66
N ALA A 5 2.79 12.49 -3.64
CA ALA A 5 4.08 13.04 -4.05
C ALA A 5 4.74 13.87 -2.93
N ASP A 6 3.95 14.72 -2.25
CA ASP A 6 4.44 15.54 -1.15
C ASP A 6 4.83 14.68 0.06
N TYR A 7 4.08 13.59 0.28
CA TYR A 7 4.39 12.61 1.31
C TYR A 7 5.73 11.90 1.04
N LEU A 8 5.91 11.32 -0.16
CA LEU A 8 7.15 10.63 -0.53
C LEU A 8 8.37 11.58 -0.51
N SER A 9 8.19 12.83 -0.95
CA SER A 9 9.26 13.83 -0.92
C SER A 9 9.76 14.12 0.50
N ARG A 10 8.83 14.24 1.46
CA ARG A 10 9.18 14.42 2.88
C ARG A 10 9.85 13.17 3.46
N ARG A 11 9.34 11.98 3.16
CA ARG A 11 9.94 10.71 3.60
C ARG A 11 11.39 10.58 3.15
N LYS A 12 11.67 10.87 1.88
CA LYS A 12 13.04 10.85 1.32
C LYS A 12 13.93 11.90 1.98
N GLY A 13 13.43 13.11 2.21
CA GLY A 13 14.19 14.17 2.90
C GLY A 13 14.48 13.88 4.38
N LEU A 14 13.62 13.14 5.07
CA LEU A 14 13.83 12.66 6.45
C LEU A 14 14.90 11.57 6.51
N SER A 15 14.84 10.60 5.59
CA SER A 15 15.84 9.53 5.49
C SER A 15 17.27 10.05 5.26
N SER A 16 17.43 11.17 4.57
CA SER A 16 18.75 11.79 4.36
C SER A 16 19.30 12.54 5.58
N LYS A 17 18.46 12.89 6.56
CA LYS A 17 18.88 13.62 7.78
C LYS A 17 19.29 12.69 8.92
N GLU A 18 18.76 11.46 8.97
CA GLU A 18 19.13 10.47 10.01
C GLU A 18 20.53 9.87 9.83
N SER A 19 21.16 10.03 8.66
CA SER A 19 22.52 9.53 8.38
C SER A 19 23.66 10.47 8.78
N GLN A 20 23.35 11.63 9.37
CA GLN A 20 24.36 12.58 9.87
C GLN A 20 24.28 12.69 11.40
N GLY A 21 24.85 11.71 12.10
CA GLY A 21 25.03 11.75 13.55
C GLY A 21 26.40 11.24 13.96
N GLU A 22 27.35 12.16 14.21
CA GLU A 22 28.43 12.21 15.22
C GLU A 22 29.49 13.26 14.78
N ALA A 23 30.06 14.18 15.59
CA ALA A 23 29.99 14.50 17.01
C ALA A 23 30.55 15.93 17.32
N SER A 24 30.29 16.43 18.54
CA SER A 24 30.90 17.58 19.29
C SER A 24 30.45 19.02 18.96
N SER A 25 30.23 19.96 19.90
CA SER A 25 30.61 20.09 21.32
C SER A 25 29.60 20.96 22.13
N ALA A 26 29.79 20.99 23.45
CA ALA A 26 28.86 21.47 24.48
C ALA A 26 28.58 23.00 24.51
N GLY A 27 27.35 23.35 24.89
CA GLY A 27 26.96 24.68 25.40
C GLY A 27 25.58 24.62 26.09
N PRO A 28 25.38 25.18 27.30
CA PRO A 28 24.11 25.08 28.01
C PRO A 28 23.24 26.28 27.61
N ARG A 29 22.44 26.12 26.55
CA ARG A 29 21.29 27.00 26.31
C ARG A 29 20.12 26.15 25.87
N GLY A 30 19.01 26.31 26.58
CA GLY A 30 17.75 25.64 26.32
C GLY A 30 17.35 25.79 24.86
N GLY A 31 17.56 24.72 24.10
CA GLY A 31 16.96 24.49 22.80
C GLY A 31 16.13 23.24 22.96
N ALA A 32 14.81 23.41 23.05
CA ALA A 32 13.91 22.31 22.77
C ALA A 32 14.34 21.69 21.44
N LEU A 33 14.68 20.40 21.46
CA LEU A 33 14.86 19.58 20.27
C LEU A 33 13.74 19.92 19.28
N PRO A 34 13.99 20.03 17.97
CA PRO A 34 12.91 19.96 17.01
C PRO A 34 12.43 18.50 16.96
N GLN A 35 11.73 18.06 18.01
CA GLN A 35 10.66 17.07 17.88
C GLN A 35 9.49 17.76 17.17
N GLN A 36 9.66 18.02 15.89
CA GLN A 36 8.62 18.46 14.97
C GLN A 36 8.92 17.67 13.70
N ASN A 37 8.10 16.76 13.18
CA ASN A 37 6.67 16.57 13.30
C ASN A 37 6.25 15.35 12.44
N ALA A 38 6.57 14.12 12.84
CA ALA A 38 5.88 12.95 12.26
C ALA A 38 4.35 12.95 12.58
N ASN A 39 3.89 13.88 13.42
CA ASN A 39 2.56 13.89 14.04
C ASN A 39 1.51 14.80 13.37
N GLY A 40 1.78 15.39 12.20
CA GLY A 40 0.85 16.33 11.54
C GLY A 40 -0.12 15.74 10.51
N LEU A 41 0.16 14.54 9.98
CA LEU A 41 -0.61 13.97 8.88
C LEU A 41 -1.84 13.23 9.38
N SER A 42 -3.01 13.86 9.23
CA SER A 42 -4.28 13.18 9.52
C SER A 42 -4.63 12.13 8.45
N ARG A 43 -4.32 12.41 7.17
CA ARG A 43 -4.72 11.60 6.00
C ARG A 43 -3.78 11.81 4.81
N VAL A 44 -3.33 10.71 4.20
CA VAL A 44 -2.54 10.67 2.95
C VAL A 44 -3.34 9.92 1.89
N ALA A 45 -3.13 10.26 0.61
CA ALA A 45 -3.69 9.46 -0.45
C ALA A 45 -2.90 9.45 -1.75
N ALA A 46 -2.90 8.28 -2.37
CA ALA A 46 -2.37 8.05 -3.70
C ALA A 46 -3.50 7.89 -4.70
N LYS A 47 -3.33 8.55 -5.84
CA LYS A 47 -4.25 8.51 -6.96
C LYS A 47 -3.49 7.95 -8.14
N THR A 48 -3.94 6.83 -8.67
CA THR A 48 -3.30 6.23 -9.84
C THR A 48 -4.18 6.44 -11.06
N LYS A 49 -3.58 6.49 -12.24
CA LYS A 49 -4.26 6.60 -13.54
C LYS A 49 -4.39 5.26 -14.25
N GLY A 50 -3.81 4.20 -13.69
CA GLY A 50 -3.85 2.86 -14.26
C GLY A 50 -3.07 1.83 -13.46
N GLU A 51 -2.90 0.66 -14.05
CA GLU A 51 -2.35 -0.53 -13.40
C GLU A 51 -0.86 -0.37 -13.06
N ASP A 52 -0.05 0.17 -13.98
CA ASP A 52 1.38 0.38 -13.75
C ASP A 52 1.64 1.35 -12.60
N GLU A 53 0.93 2.49 -12.56
CA GLU A 53 1.01 3.44 -11.44
C GLU A 53 0.53 2.82 -10.13
N THR A 54 -0.45 1.91 -10.18
CA THR A 54 -0.90 1.14 -9.01
C THR A 54 0.20 0.23 -8.49
N PHE A 55 0.92 -0.46 -9.38
CA PHE A 55 2.09 -1.25 -8.99
C PHE A 55 3.26 -0.41 -8.51
N ASP A 56 3.39 0.84 -8.95
CA ASP A 56 4.37 1.78 -8.39
C ASP A 56 4.04 2.12 -6.93
N VAL A 57 2.77 2.40 -6.61
CA VAL A 57 2.33 2.60 -5.22
C VAL A 57 2.54 1.33 -4.38
N LEU A 58 2.18 0.15 -4.90
CA LEU A 58 2.39 -1.12 -4.19
C LEU A 58 3.87 -1.41 -3.93
N LYS A 59 4.75 -1.05 -4.86
CA LYS A 59 6.21 -1.16 -4.67
C LYS A 59 6.69 -0.26 -3.53
N GLU A 60 6.22 0.99 -3.48
CA GLU A 60 6.58 1.91 -2.39
C GLU A 60 6.08 1.38 -1.03
N ILE A 61 4.88 0.80 -0.98
CA ILE A 61 4.35 0.14 0.24
C ILE A 61 5.25 -1.03 0.65
N LYS A 62 5.64 -1.89 -0.28
CA LYS A 62 6.62 -2.96 -0.05
C LYS A 62 7.93 -2.41 0.53
N GLU A 63 8.38 -1.24 0.08
CA GLU A 63 9.57 -0.55 0.60
C GLU A 63 9.30 0.21 1.93
N GLY A 64 8.17 -0.06 2.59
CA GLY A 64 7.81 0.47 3.91
C GLY A 64 7.12 1.84 3.89
N ALA A 65 6.68 2.34 2.72
CA ALA A 65 5.92 3.59 2.65
C ALA A 65 4.61 3.47 3.45
N CYS A 66 4.29 4.51 4.21
CA CYS A 66 3.10 4.57 5.06
C CYS A 66 3.03 3.49 6.16
N SER A 67 4.14 2.85 6.51
CA SER A 67 4.21 1.87 7.61
C SER A 67 3.87 2.50 8.99
N GLU A 68 4.03 3.81 9.14
CA GLU A 68 3.63 4.60 10.30
C GLU A 68 2.13 4.95 10.33
N MET A 69 1.43 4.79 9.20
CA MET A 69 -0.01 5.04 9.07
C MET A 69 -0.80 3.73 9.00
N ALA A 70 -2.13 3.82 9.08
CA ALA A 70 -3.03 2.71 8.82
C ALA A 70 -3.68 2.89 7.44
N LEU A 71 -3.60 1.86 6.60
CA LEU A 71 -4.39 1.83 5.37
C LEU A 71 -5.87 1.78 5.77
N LYS A 72 -6.67 2.70 5.23
CA LYS A 72 -8.11 2.73 5.46
C LYS A 72 -8.84 1.99 4.35
N LYS A 73 -8.53 2.34 3.10
CA LYS A 73 -9.19 1.74 1.94
C LYS A 73 -8.39 1.89 0.65
N ILE A 74 -8.60 0.94 -0.25
CA ILE A 74 -8.25 0.99 -1.66
C ILE A 74 -9.53 0.75 -2.44
N PHE A 75 -9.89 1.65 -3.35
CA PHE A 75 -11.11 1.50 -4.14
C PHE A 75 -10.91 2.03 -5.57
N ILE A 76 -11.70 1.47 -6.48
CA ILE A 76 -11.69 1.83 -7.89
C ILE A 76 -12.39 3.18 -8.06
N ARG A 77 -11.83 4.09 -8.87
CA ARG A 77 -12.45 5.41 -9.11
C ARG A 77 -13.41 5.46 -10.29
N ASP A 78 -13.13 4.77 -11.40
CA ASP A 78 -13.94 4.89 -12.61
C ASP A 78 -14.81 3.66 -12.87
N ARG A 79 -16.08 3.92 -13.18
CA ARG A 79 -17.05 2.89 -13.59
C ARG A 79 -17.62 3.10 -15.00
N TYR A 80 -17.30 4.19 -15.72
CA TYR A 80 -18.12 4.60 -16.88
C TYR A 80 -17.44 5.21 -18.11
N GLU A 81 -16.12 5.47 -18.16
CA GLU A 81 -15.48 5.95 -19.40
C GLU A 81 -14.22 5.13 -19.71
N GLU A 82 -13.95 4.93 -21.02
CA GLU A 82 -12.79 4.22 -21.56
C GLU A 82 -11.48 4.77 -20.98
N GLY A 83 -11.04 4.16 -19.88
CA GLY A 83 -9.86 4.54 -19.13
C GLY A 83 -9.34 3.35 -18.35
N VAL A 84 -8.02 3.30 -18.17
CA VAL A 84 -7.34 2.25 -17.42
C VAL A 84 -7.85 2.27 -15.97
N ASP A 85 -8.10 1.10 -15.38
CA ASP A 85 -8.63 0.96 -14.03
C ASP A 85 -7.76 1.78 -13.03
N SER A 86 -8.33 2.86 -12.49
CA SER A 86 -7.66 3.78 -11.57
C SER A 86 -8.02 3.45 -10.12
N HIS A 87 -7.02 3.47 -9.23
CA HIS A 87 -7.18 3.16 -7.81
C HIS A 87 -6.90 4.39 -6.93
N GLU A 88 -7.63 4.48 -5.84
CA GLU A 88 -7.36 5.44 -4.78
C GLU A 88 -6.99 4.73 -3.49
N PHE A 89 -5.76 4.96 -3.04
CA PHE A 89 -5.30 4.51 -1.74
C PHE A 89 -5.53 5.63 -0.73
N VAL A 90 -6.06 5.28 0.45
CA VAL A 90 -6.32 6.24 1.53
C VAL A 90 -5.73 5.70 2.81
N TRP A 91 -4.80 6.45 3.39
CA TRP A 91 -4.27 6.20 4.72
C TRP A 91 -4.82 7.20 5.73
N LYS A 92 -4.91 6.73 6.98
CA LYS A 92 -5.29 7.50 8.15
C LYS A 92 -4.26 7.29 9.26
N LYS A 93 -4.29 8.16 10.26
CA LYS A 93 -3.54 7.94 11.51
C LYS A 93 -3.95 6.60 12.13
N LYS A 94 -2.96 5.83 12.62
CA LYS A 94 -3.22 4.58 13.34
C LYS A 94 -4.10 4.82 14.56
N SER A 95 -5.04 3.92 14.78
CA SER A 95 -5.88 3.85 15.98
C SER A 95 -5.85 2.45 16.54
N VAL A 96 -5.97 2.33 17.86
CA VAL A 96 -6.06 1.02 18.55
C VAL A 96 -7.32 0.25 18.11
N ALA A 97 -8.36 0.97 17.66
CA ALA A 97 -9.63 0.41 17.19
C ALA A 97 -9.66 0.15 15.67
N ASP A 98 -8.51 0.03 14.99
CA ASP A 98 -8.50 -0.21 13.56
C ASP A 98 -8.98 -1.63 13.20
N GLU A 99 -10.18 -1.69 12.62
CA GLU A 99 -10.85 -2.92 12.15
C GLU A 99 -10.20 -3.55 10.91
N GLY A 100 -9.19 -2.92 10.33
CA GLY A 100 -8.55 -3.30 9.06
C GLY A 100 -9.04 -2.48 7.86
N ALA A 101 -8.34 -2.64 6.73
CA ALA A 101 -8.60 -1.94 5.49
C ALA A 101 -9.65 -2.64 4.62
N ASP A 102 -10.45 -1.85 3.90
CA ASP A 102 -11.26 -2.32 2.78
C ASP A 102 -10.44 -2.21 1.49
N VAL A 103 -10.06 -3.34 0.88
CA VAL A 103 -9.16 -3.41 -0.26
C VAL A 103 -9.88 -3.94 -1.48
N GLU A 104 -10.01 -3.11 -2.49
CA GLU A 104 -10.60 -3.46 -3.78
C GLU A 104 -9.60 -3.20 -4.91
N PHE A 105 -9.28 -4.26 -5.67
CA PHE A 105 -8.49 -4.18 -6.89
C PHE A 105 -9.27 -4.74 -8.07
N LYS A 106 -9.07 -4.11 -9.23
CA LYS A 106 -9.54 -4.57 -10.52
C LYS A 106 -8.44 -4.32 -11.52
N PHE A 107 -7.95 -5.38 -12.14
CA PHE A 107 -6.92 -5.30 -13.16
C PHE A 107 -7.38 -6.00 -14.43
N THR A 108 -7.50 -5.23 -15.48
CA THR A 108 -7.71 -5.73 -16.84
C THR A 108 -6.52 -6.53 -17.34
N LYS A 109 -5.28 -6.20 -16.93
CA LYS A 109 -4.09 -7.02 -17.19
C LYS A 109 -2.93 -6.63 -16.26
N ILE A 110 -2.25 -7.60 -15.67
CA ILE A 110 -0.98 -7.33 -14.98
C ILE A 110 0.18 -7.58 -15.96
N SER A 111 0.95 -6.54 -16.25
CA SER A 111 2.13 -6.65 -17.12
C SER A 111 3.17 -7.61 -16.53
N ALA A 112 3.93 -8.31 -17.38
CA ALA A 112 4.98 -9.24 -16.91
C ALA A 112 6.03 -8.54 -16.02
N LYS A 113 6.32 -7.26 -16.31
CA LYS A 113 7.13 -6.39 -15.46
C LYS A 113 6.55 -6.27 -14.06
N ASN A 114 5.24 -6.04 -13.91
CA ASN A 114 4.61 -5.89 -12.61
C ASN A 114 4.57 -7.20 -11.82
N LYS A 115 4.37 -8.34 -12.49
CA LYS A 115 4.37 -9.67 -11.85
C LYS A 115 5.71 -10.01 -11.19
N SER A 116 6.83 -9.54 -11.72
CA SER A 116 8.17 -9.87 -11.20
C SER A 116 8.70 -8.89 -10.14
N ARG A 117 8.10 -7.70 -10.02
CA ARG A 117 8.53 -6.66 -9.08
C ARG A 117 8.25 -6.99 -7.62
N ILE A 118 7.18 -7.75 -7.40
CA ILE A 118 6.64 -8.06 -6.08
C ILE A 118 6.47 -9.56 -5.98
N LYS A 119 7.19 -10.17 -5.05
CA LYS A 119 7.12 -11.59 -4.73
C LYS A 119 6.00 -11.85 -3.73
N ASP A 120 5.73 -13.13 -3.53
CA ASP A 120 4.70 -13.57 -2.58
C ASP A 120 4.99 -13.05 -1.16
N GLY A 121 3.97 -12.53 -0.48
CA GLY A 121 4.06 -12.04 0.89
C GLY A 121 4.86 -10.74 1.10
N GLU A 122 5.18 -9.99 0.04
CA GLU A 122 5.97 -8.75 0.15
C GLU A 122 5.12 -7.48 0.36
N ILE A 123 3.82 -7.51 0.06
CA ILE A 123 2.93 -6.34 0.27
C ILE A 123 2.29 -6.44 1.64
N ASP A 124 2.74 -5.61 2.58
CA ASP A 124 2.10 -5.47 3.88
C ASP A 124 1.09 -4.31 3.86
N LEU A 125 -0.21 -4.64 3.83
CA LEU A 125 -1.30 -3.66 3.92
C LEU A 125 -1.81 -3.48 5.37
N GLY A 126 -1.16 -4.12 6.35
CA GLY A 126 -1.67 -4.29 7.70
C GLY A 126 -2.85 -5.27 7.76
N ARG A 127 -3.79 -5.02 8.68
CA ARG A 127 -5.02 -5.79 8.77
C ARG A 127 -5.94 -5.46 7.59
N ILE A 128 -6.52 -6.48 6.98
CA ILE A 128 -7.46 -6.39 5.86
C ILE A 128 -8.80 -6.94 6.33
N LYS A 129 -9.81 -6.07 6.38
CA LYS A 129 -11.18 -6.43 6.75
C LYS A 129 -11.91 -7.06 5.58
N LYS A 130 -11.79 -6.46 4.39
CA LYS A 130 -12.42 -6.92 3.16
C LYS A 130 -11.39 -6.91 2.03
N LEU A 131 -11.27 -8.02 1.33
CA LEU A 131 -10.44 -8.15 0.15
C LEU A 131 -11.30 -8.55 -1.04
N THR A 132 -11.41 -7.66 -2.03
CA THR A 132 -12.16 -7.90 -3.26
C THR A 132 -11.21 -7.76 -4.46
N LEU A 133 -11.04 -8.85 -5.20
CA LEU A 133 -10.14 -8.92 -6.36
C LEU A 133 -10.93 -9.29 -7.61
N TYR A 134 -10.99 -8.36 -8.57
CA TYR A 134 -11.65 -8.56 -9.85
C TYR A 134 -10.64 -8.81 -10.98
N ARG A 135 -10.99 -9.74 -11.87
CA ARG A 135 -10.23 -10.10 -13.07
C ARG A 135 -8.81 -10.56 -12.70
N ASN A 136 -7.78 -10.06 -13.37
CA ASN A 136 -6.38 -10.41 -13.11
C ASN A 136 -5.87 -9.96 -11.74
N ALA A 137 -6.65 -9.18 -10.97
CA ALA A 137 -6.26 -8.78 -9.62
C ALA A 137 -6.09 -9.96 -8.66
N VAL A 138 -6.68 -11.12 -8.96
CA VAL A 138 -6.47 -12.35 -8.18
C VAL A 138 -5.00 -12.78 -8.11
N GLU A 139 -4.15 -12.39 -9.08
CA GLU A 139 -2.71 -12.68 -9.02
C GLU A 139 -1.97 -11.87 -7.95
N VAL A 140 -2.57 -10.79 -7.42
CA VAL A 140 -2.03 -10.02 -6.29
C VAL A 140 -2.26 -10.74 -4.96
N LEU A 141 -3.27 -11.62 -4.86
CA LEU A 141 -3.57 -12.36 -3.63
C LEU A 141 -2.32 -12.98 -2.97
N PRO A 142 -1.48 -13.78 -3.66
CA PRO A 142 -0.27 -14.34 -3.06
C PRO A 142 0.82 -13.30 -2.75
N MET A 143 0.80 -12.12 -3.38
CA MET A 143 1.74 -11.03 -3.10
C MET A 143 1.43 -10.32 -1.77
N LEU A 144 0.21 -10.43 -1.27
CA LEU A 144 -0.21 -9.84 -0.01
C LEU A 144 0.36 -10.65 1.16
N LYS A 145 0.86 -9.93 2.16
CA LYS A 145 1.16 -10.47 3.48
C LYS A 145 -0.11 -10.45 4.32
N ILE A 146 -0.71 -11.62 4.50
CA ILE A 146 -1.84 -11.79 5.43
C ILE A 146 -1.26 -12.19 6.79
N HIS A 147 -1.48 -11.35 7.80
CA HIS A 147 -0.99 -11.62 9.16
C HIS A 147 -1.86 -12.66 9.86
N ASP A 148 -1.27 -13.45 10.75
CA ASP A 148 -1.98 -14.51 11.49
C ASP A 148 -3.11 -13.96 12.38
N ASP A 149 -2.99 -12.70 12.84
CA ASP A 149 -4.01 -12.01 13.62
C ASP A 149 -5.09 -11.33 12.76
N ASN A 150 -5.02 -11.49 11.43
CA ASN A 150 -5.94 -10.86 10.51
C ASN A 150 -7.31 -11.55 10.53
N LYS A 151 -8.31 -10.84 11.07
CA LYS A 151 -9.71 -11.29 11.08
C LYS A 151 -10.43 -10.73 9.87
N MET A 152 -10.15 -11.28 8.69
CA MET A 152 -10.81 -10.89 7.45
C MET A 152 -12.28 -11.30 7.50
N ASP A 153 -13.19 -10.35 7.25
CA ASP A 153 -14.63 -10.61 7.19
C ASP A 153 -15.03 -11.14 5.81
N VAL A 154 -14.40 -10.63 4.75
CA VAL A 154 -14.76 -10.94 3.35
C VAL A 154 -13.51 -11.17 2.50
N LEU A 155 -13.48 -12.31 1.82
CA LEU A 155 -12.61 -12.58 0.68
C LEU A 155 -13.49 -12.86 -0.54
N ASP A 156 -13.46 -11.96 -1.52
CA ASP A 156 -14.21 -12.07 -2.76
C ASP A 156 -13.25 -12.05 -3.96
N LEU A 157 -13.28 -13.12 -4.75
CA LEU A 157 -12.44 -13.33 -5.92
C LEU A 157 -13.35 -13.57 -7.13
N THR A 158 -13.38 -12.61 -8.05
CA THR A 158 -14.23 -12.70 -9.25
C THR A 158 -13.37 -12.67 -10.51
N CYS A 159 -13.38 -13.77 -11.26
CA CYS A 159 -12.76 -13.90 -12.58
C CYS A 159 -13.84 -14.25 -13.62
N TYR A 160 -13.69 -13.73 -14.83
CA TYR A 160 -14.58 -14.01 -15.96
C TYR A 160 -13.99 -15.02 -16.95
N SER A 161 -12.69 -15.32 -16.84
CA SER A 161 -12.04 -16.35 -17.66
C SER A 161 -10.91 -17.06 -16.92
N LEU A 162 -10.56 -18.26 -17.40
CA LEU A 162 -9.43 -19.03 -16.87
C LEU A 162 -8.08 -18.34 -17.11
N SER A 163 -7.98 -17.52 -18.16
CA SER A 163 -6.80 -16.70 -18.43
C SER A 163 -6.56 -15.61 -17.38
N GLU A 164 -7.61 -15.10 -16.73
CA GLU A 164 -7.49 -14.07 -15.68
C GLU A 164 -6.95 -14.64 -14.36
N LEU A 165 -7.11 -15.94 -14.12
CA LEU A 165 -6.47 -16.61 -12.98
C LEU A 165 -4.93 -16.66 -13.16
N GLY A 166 -4.44 -16.53 -14.40
CA GLY A 166 -3.01 -16.43 -14.70
C GLY A 166 -2.19 -17.51 -14.00
N ASN A 167 -1.15 -17.07 -13.28
CA ASN A 167 -0.25 -17.98 -12.57
C ASN A 167 -0.83 -18.51 -11.25
N LEU A 168 -2.00 -18.04 -10.81
CA LEU A 168 -2.64 -18.51 -9.58
C LEU A 168 -2.97 -20.00 -9.66
N ILE A 169 -3.34 -20.49 -10.85
CA ILE A 169 -3.68 -21.91 -11.10
C ILE A 169 -2.46 -22.81 -10.87
N GLU A 170 -1.26 -22.33 -11.17
CA GLU A 170 -0.02 -23.10 -11.07
C GLU A 170 0.60 -23.04 -9.66
N LYS A 171 0.19 -22.07 -8.84
CA LYS A 171 0.76 -21.84 -7.51
C LYS A 171 0.21 -22.85 -6.50
N LYS A 172 1.07 -23.79 -6.09
CA LYS A 172 0.85 -24.70 -4.94
C LYS A 172 1.24 -24.06 -3.60
N LYS A 173 1.04 -22.75 -3.44
CA LYS A 173 1.33 -22.06 -2.17
C LYS A 173 0.04 -21.84 -1.40
N LYS A 174 0.05 -22.29 -0.15
CA LYS A 174 -1.00 -21.98 0.82
C LYS A 174 -0.98 -20.46 1.05
N VAL A 175 -2.08 -19.80 0.70
CA VAL A 175 -2.26 -18.35 0.95
C VAL A 175 -2.74 -18.11 2.39
N PHE A 176 -3.38 -19.11 3.00
CA PHE A 176 -3.89 -19.14 4.38
C PHE A 176 -3.56 -20.50 5.01
#